data_AF-A0A1X7V670-F1
#
_entry.id   AF-A0A1X7V670-F1
#
_cell.length_a   1.000
_cell.length_b   1.000
_cell.length_c   1.000
_cell.angle_alpha   90.00
_cell.angle_beta   90.00
_cell.angle_gamma   90.00
#
_symmetry.space_group_name_H-M   'P 1'
#
loop_
_entity.id
_entity.type
_entity.pdbx_description
1 polymer ?
#
loop_
_entity_poly.entity_id
_entity_poly.type
_entity_poly.pdbx_seq_one_letter_code
_entity_poly.pdbx_strand_id
1 'polypeptide(L)' 'ICRETILKLHACGKSRFEEIMKNYRMNGLIPRVHENAGKTPSHALIYDDILQVLVLIRKYAEDHGISLP' A
#
# COMPACT_ATOMS: atom_id res chain seq x y z
N ILE A 1 -3.23 4.60 -31.31
CA ILE A 1 -4.10 3.76 -30.46
C ILE A 1 -5.36 4.57 -30.14
N CYS A 2 -6.56 4.04 -30.40
CA CYS A 2 -7.81 4.77 -30.09
C CYS A 2 -8.28 4.51 -28.65
N ARG A 3 -9.27 5.30 -28.21
CA ARG A 3 -9.85 5.22 -26.86
C ARG A 3 -10.39 3.83 -26.54
N GLU A 4 -11.21 3.24 -27.42
CA GLU A 4 -11.70 1.86 -27.26
C GLU A 4 -10.58 0.84 -27.05
N THR A 5 -9.49 0.96 -27.82
CA THR A 5 -8.35 0.03 -27.70
C THR A 5 -7.70 0.12 -26.33
N ILE A 6 -7.50 1.33 -25.78
CA ILE A 6 -6.93 1.52 -24.44
C ILE A 6 -7.84 0.91 -23.37
N LEU A 7 -9.15 1.16 -23.45
CA LEU A 7 -10.09 0.64 -22.46
C LEU A 7 -10.11 -0.89 -22.44
N LYS A 8 -10.08 -1.53 -23.63
CA LYS A 8 -10.05 -2.99 -23.76
C LYS A 8 -8.73 -3.59 -23.29
N LEU A 9 -7.60 -3.08 -23.79
CA LEU A 9 -6.28 -3.63 -23.48
C LEU A 9 -5.94 -3.53 -21.99
N HIS A 10 -6.35 -2.44 -21.33
CA HIS A 10 -6.02 -2.19 -19.93
C HIS A 10 -7.17 -2.51 -18.97
N ALA A 11 -8.25 -3.15 -19.45
CA ALA A 11 -9.47 -3.41 -18.68
C ALA A 11 -9.91 -2.19 -17.85
N CYS A 12 -9.87 -1.00 -18.47
CA CYS A 12 -10.07 0.27 -17.80
C CYS A 12 -11.50 0.77 -18.05
N GLY A 13 -12.19 1.19 -16.99
CA GLY A 13 -13.53 1.77 -17.08
C GLY A 13 -13.53 3.16 -17.73
N LYS A 14 -14.66 3.55 -18.34
CA LYS A 14 -14.83 4.86 -19.00
C LYS A 14 -14.51 6.03 -18.06
N SER A 15 -15.07 6.01 -16.85
CA SER A 15 -14.87 7.05 -15.83
C SER A 15 -13.41 7.17 -15.40
N ARG A 16 -12.79 6.03 -15.07
CA ARG A 16 -11.37 5.95 -14.67
C ARG A 16 -10.45 6.49 -15.76
N PHE A 17 -10.72 6.19 -17.03
CA PHE A 17 -9.94 6.73 -18.14
C PHE A 17 -10.07 8.25 -18.28
N GLU A 18 -11.28 8.80 -18.15
CA GLU A 18 -11.47 10.26 -18.19
C GLU A 18 -10.76 10.96 -17.02
N GLU A 19 -10.76 10.38 -15.83
CA GLU A 19 -10.03 10.90 -14.67
C GLU A 19 -8.51 10.91 -14.90
N ILE A 20 -7.97 9.81 -15.45
CA ILE A 20 -6.54 9.72 -15.84
C ILE A 20 -6.21 10.79 -16.89
N MET A 21 -7.05 10.95 -17.91
CA MET A 21 -6.84 11.95 -18.96
C MET A 21 -6.93 13.38 -18.43
N LYS A 22 -7.86 13.66 -17.51
CA LYS A 22 -7.97 14.95 -16.82
C LYS A 22 -6.69 15.24 -16.03
N ASN A 23 -6.22 14.29 -15.23
CA ASN A 23 -4.98 14.43 -14.47
C ASN A 23 -3.77 14.64 -15.40
N TYR A 24 -3.65 13.85 -16.46
CA TYR A 24 -2.58 13.98 -17.45
C TYR A 24 -2.56 15.35 -18.13
N ARG A 25 -3.73 15.90 -18.47
CA ARG A 25 -3.81 17.25 -19.08
C ARG A 25 -3.41 18.37 -18.12
N MET A 26 -3.72 18.22 -16.83
CA MET A 26 -3.39 19.24 -15.82
C MET A 26 -1.93 19.16 -15.37
N ASN A 27 -1.42 17.95 -15.18
CA ASN A 27 -0.16 17.72 -14.46
C ASN A 27 0.94 17.11 -15.36
N GLY A 28 0.62 16.69 -16.58
CA GLY A 28 1.53 15.92 -17.42
C GLY A 28 1.67 14.47 -16.97
N LEU A 29 2.76 13.83 -17.39
CA LEU A 29 3.06 12.43 -17.03
C LEU A 29 3.74 12.36 -15.67
N ILE A 30 2.94 12.45 -14.60
CA ILE A 30 3.43 12.27 -13.23
C ILE A 30 2.99 10.88 -12.71
N PRO A 31 3.89 10.10 -12.07
CA PRO A 31 3.50 8.88 -11.38
C PRO A 31 2.41 9.18 -10.34
N ARG A 32 1.40 8.32 -10.26
CA ARG A 32 0.39 8.45 -9.22
C ARG A 32 1.05 8.18 -7.87
N VAL A 33 1.11 9.20 -7.02
CA VAL A 33 1.47 9.04 -5.61
C VAL A 33 0.18 8.75 -4.85
N HIS A 34 0.15 7.66 -4.09
CA HIS A 34 -0.99 7.37 -3.22
C HIS A 34 -1.07 8.44 -2.13
N GLU A 35 -2.27 8.86 -1.76
CA GLU A 35 -2.44 9.95 -0.78
C GLU A 35 -1.88 9.59 0.62
N ASN A 36 -1.74 8.28 0.91
CA ASN A 36 -1.13 7.80 2.14
C ASN A 36 0.39 7.59 2.03
N ALA A 37 1.00 7.93 0.89
CA ALA A 37 2.46 7.88 0.77
C ALA A 37 3.09 8.84 1.78
N GLY A 38 3.94 8.30 2.65
CA GLY A 38 4.60 9.07 3.71
C GLY A 38 3.74 9.36 4.95
N LYS A 39 2.48 8.92 4.99
CA LYS A 39 1.65 9.02 6.21
C LYS A 39 1.81 7.76 7.05
N THR A 40 2.05 7.93 8.35
CA THR A 40 1.99 6.83 9.31
C THR A 40 0.55 6.28 9.38
N PRO A 41 0.34 4.96 9.30
CA PRO A 41 -0.99 4.38 9.47
C PRO A 41 -1.62 4.80 10.80
N SER A 42 -2.92 5.09 10.81
CA SER A 42 -3.66 5.52 12.01
C SER A 42 -3.65 4.49 13.14
N HIS A 43 -3.45 3.22 12.80
CA HIS A 43 -3.37 2.09 13.73
C HIS A 43 -1.98 1.44 13.72
N ALA A 44 -0.94 2.21 13.43
CA ALA A 44 0.42 1.72 13.62
C ALA A 44 0.65 1.45 15.11
N LEU A 45 1.17 0.27 15.43
CA LEU A 45 1.60 -0.08 16.78
C LEU A 45 2.68 0.90 17.24
N ILE A 46 2.58 1.37 18.48
CA ILE A 46 3.65 2.18 19.05
C ILE A 46 4.83 1.26 19.41
N TYR A 47 6.02 1.85 19.53
CA TYR A 47 7.25 1.10 19.81
C TYR A 47 7.14 0.20 21.05
N ASP A 48 6.42 0.67 22.09
CA ASP A 48 6.20 -0.11 23.30
C ASP A 48 5.38 -1.38 23.05
N ASP A 49 4.32 -1.30 22.23
CA ASP A 49 3.51 -2.47 21.86
C ASP A 49 4.37 -3.51 21.13
N ILE A 50 5.27 -3.05 20.25
CA ILE A 50 6.21 -3.93 19.53
C ILE A 50 7.14 -4.65 20.53
N LEU A 51 7.65 -3.93 21.54
CA LEU A 51 8.48 -4.52 22.59
C LEU A 51 7.71 -5.57 23.40
N GLN A 52 6.47 -5.29 23.77
CA GLN A 52 5.64 -6.25 24.51
C GLN A 52 5.40 -7.53 23.70
N VAL A 53 5.15 -7.41 22.40
CA VAL A 53 5.03 -8.56 21.49
C VAL A 53 6.33 -9.36 21.41
N LEU A 54 7.49 -8.69 21.31
CA LEU A 54 8.78 -9.37 21.29
C LEU A 54 9.05 -10.15 22.58
N VAL A 55 8.73 -9.56 23.74
CA VAL A 55 8.87 -10.24 25.04
C VAL A 55 7.97 -11.47 25.10
N LEU A 56 6.73 -11.36 24.63
CA LEU A 56 5.79 -12.48 24.57
C LEU A 56 6.34 -13.62 23.71
N ILE A 57 6.82 -13.31 22.49
CA ILE A 57 7.37 -14.30 21.55
C ILE A 57 8.58 -15.01 22.17
N ARG A 58 9.49 -14.28 22.81
CA ARG A 58 10.67 -14.87 23.47
C ARG A 58 10.29 -15.81 24.59
N LYS A 59 9.40 -15.38 25.48
CA LYS A 59 8.93 -16.22 26.60
C LYS A 59 8.25 -17.49 26.09
N TYR A 60 7.38 -17.35 25.09
CA TYR A 60 6.72 -18.50 24.49
C TYR A 60 7.72 -19.49 23.91
N ALA A 61 8.74 -18.99 23.22
CA ALA A 61 9.79 -19.82 22.64
C ALA A 61 10.62 -20.54 23.72
N GLU A 62 10.97 -19.85 24.81
CA GLU A 62 11.66 -20.43 25.97
C GLU A 62 10.82 -21.54 26.61
N ASP A 63 9.54 -21.27 26.89
CA ASP A 63 8.62 -22.22 27.53
C ASP A 63 8.39 -23.48 26.68
N HIS A 64 8.47 -23.36 25.36
CA HIS A 64 8.17 -24.44 24.41
C HIS A 64 9.42 -25.02 23.73
N GLY A 65 10.62 -24.57 24.11
CA GLY A 65 11.88 -25.03 23.52
C GLY A 65 12.02 -24.73 22.01
N ILE A 66 11.37 -23.69 21.52
CA ILE A 66 11.42 -23.27 20.11
C ILE A 66 12.66 -22.41 19.89
N SER A 67 13.52 -22.77 18.94
CA SER A 67 14.64 -21.90 18.55
C SER A 67 14.11 -20.73 17.71
N LEU A 68 14.32 -19.51 18.19
CA LEU A 68 14.11 -18.31 17.38
C LEU A 68 15.30 -18.10 16.42
N PRO A 69 15.06 -17.50 15.23
CA PRO A 69 16.11 -17.19 14.26
C PRO A 69 17.06 -16.07 14.72
#